data_AF-A0A8H3F597-F1
#
_entry.id   AF-A0A8H3F597-F1
#
_cell.length_a   1.000
_cell.length_b   1.000
_cell.length_c   1.000
_cell.angle_alpha   90.00
_cell.angle_beta   90.00
_cell.angle_gamma   90.00
#
_symmetry.space_group_name_H-M   'P 1'
#
loop_
_entity.id
_entity.type
_entity.pdbx_description
1 polymer ?
#
loop_
_entity_poly.entity_id
_entity_poly.type
_entity_poly.pdbx_seq_one_letter_code
_entity_poly.pdbx_strand_id
1 'polypeptide(L)'
;MQSLTDFATYLHQRICPEQDESCRRRAASLKSVDYLDIDYDTISQSLVLSAFWHSPRPTRDWHERIDSSQASVKVEVGVLANEKPTHAEEFSLGGFLAVVGEDSKPNPTLFSFPSRHHFASSTSATEYSTAFLEPIGLHPTLRLTLPSSSAPPTEGCALHTYLTLPSSLFLDKYQLSSPNFLASKNLHSIRSLAGETDLEAPIWAISKWGSALLLQLAPPPSTSHPRPIGTFDEPGSSWHADVPLHLRYLPPSQKGQASISVAWPIVFWACPSDDGTKMNTNPFDRVNLGYDGLFGPRTMFYHLQPASGGDTLLEEIQVPVLDLEGSKMKWVEFGTVATIVLGFLWVCLSLLAVNRKSLGRKGGGLKKRD
;
A
#
# COMPACT_ATOMS: atom_id res chain seq x y z
N MET A 1 5.75 -9.51 7.61
CA MET A 1 5.25 -8.57 8.63
C MET A 1 6.41 -7.97 9.40
N GLN A 2 6.56 -6.64 9.40
CA GLN A 2 7.51 -5.99 10.30
C GLN A 2 6.94 -6.02 11.72
N SER A 3 7.69 -6.60 12.63
CA SER A 3 7.29 -6.76 14.03
C SER A 3 7.48 -5.45 14.78
N LEU A 4 6.46 -4.95 15.48
CA LEU A 4 6.59 -3.80 16.39
C LEU A 4 7.32 -4.14 17.69
N THR A 5 7.92 -5.33 17.78
CA THR A 5 8.63 -5.79 18.98
C THR A 5 9.78 -4.85 19.37
N ASP A 6 10.55 -4.36 18.40
CA ASP A 6 11.66 -3.46 18.67
C ASP A 6 11.16 -2.11 19.18
N PHE A 7 10.11 -1.58 18.57
CA PHE A 7 9.48 -0.32 18.98
C PHE A 7 8.86 -0.41 20.38
N ALA A 8 8.09 -1.47 20.64
CA ALA A 8 7.53 -1.75 21.97
C ALA A 8 8.63 -1.90 23.02
N THR A 9 9.73 -2.57 22.67
CA THR A 9 10.89 -2.74 23.57
C THR A 9 11.59 -1.41 23.83
N TYR A 10 11.73 -0.56 22.81
CA TYR A 10 12.28 0.79 22.96
C TYR A 10 11.45 1.63 23.93
N LEU A 11 10.12 1.69 23.76
CA LEU A 11 9.23 2.41 24.66
C LEU A 11 9.33 1.90 26.10
N HIS A 12 9.34 0.57 26.26
CA HIS A 12 9.47 -0.08 27.55
C HIS A 12 10.81 0.22 28.26
N GLN A 13 11.91 0.40 27.53
CA GLN A 13 13.24 0.61 28.10
C GLN A 13 13.63 2.09 28.25
N ARG A 14 13.12 2.97 27.37
CA ARG A 14 13.58 4.37 27.28
C ARG A 14 12.55 5.39 27.73
N ILE A 15 11.25 5.09 27.60
CA ILE A 15 10.18 6.04 27.91
C ILE A 15 9.50 5.71 29.24
N CYS A 16 9.19 4.44 29.48
CA CYS A 16 8.53 4.03 30.71
C CYS A 16 9.50 3.92 31.90
N PRO A 17 9.30 4.67 33.00
CA PRO A 17 10.07 4.48 34.23
C PRO A 17 9.91 3.07 34.80
N GLU A 18 10.95 2.53 35.45
CA GLU A 18 10.89 1.17 36.03
C GLU A 18 9.76 1.01 37.06
N GLN A 19 9.40 2.10 37.72
CA GLN A 19 8.41 2.17 38.80
C GLN A 19 6.97 2.29 38.28
N ASP A 20 6.78 2.60 36.99
CA ASP A 20 5.47 2.76 36.37
C ASP A 20 5.09 1.47 35.62
N GLU A 21 4.56 0.50 36.36
CA GLU A 21 4.07 -0.76 35.81
C GLU A 21 2.93 -0.57 34.80
N SER A 22 2.16 0.52 34.90
CA SER A 22 1.07 0.82 33.97
C SER A 22 1.62 1.25 32.60
N CYS A 23 2.62 2.14 32.59
CA CYS A 23 3.33 2.50 31.36
C CYS A 23 3.95 1.27 30.70
N ARG A 24 4.68 0.44 31.46
CA ARG A 24 5.36 -0.75 30.91
C ARG A 24 4.38 -1.77 30.33
N ARG A 25 3.22 -1.98 30.98
CA ARG A 25 2.15 -2.84 30.45
C ARG A 25 1.57 -2.30 29.13
N ARG A 26 1.31 -0.99 29.05
CA ARG A 26 0.84 -0.35 27.80
C ARG A 26 1.87 -0.40 26.68
N ALA A 27 3.16 -0.19 26.98
CA ALA A 27 4.21 -0.36 25.99
C ALA A 27 4.30 -1.80 25.47
N ALA A 28 4.07 -2.80 26.33
CA ALA A 28 4.07 -4.20 25.94
C ALA A 28 2.86 -4.59 25.07
N SER A 29 1.68 -3.99 25.28
CA SER A 29 0.47 -4.30 24.49
C SER A 29 0.59 -3.85 23.03
N LEU A 30 1.49 -2.92 22.71
CA LEU A 30 1.78 -2.51 21.33
C LEU A 30 2.30 -3.64 20.44
N LYS A 31 2.79 -4.75 21.03
CA LYS A 31 3.21 -5.93 20.26
C LYS A 31 2.05 -6.63 19.55
N SER A 32 0.82 -6.44 20.03
CA SER A 32 -0.39 -7.05 19.46
C SER A 32 -1.34 -6.02 18.86
N VAL A 33 -0.85 -4.80 18.60
CA VAL A 33 -1.65 -3.74 17.98
C VAL A 33 -1.95 -4.12 16.53
N ASP A 34 -3.19 -3.86 16.10
CA ASP A 34 -3.62 -4.10 14.72
C ASP A 34 -3.26 -2.91 13.82
N TYR A 35 -3.30 -1.70 14.38
CA TYR A 35 -2.91 -0.46 13.70
C TYR A 35 -2.25 0.51 14.67
N LEU A 36 -1.10 1.04 14.29
CA LEU A 36 -0.35 2.06 15.03
C LEU A 36 -0.19 3.29 14.15
N ASP A 37 -0.51 4.44 14.72
CA ASP A 37 -0.36 5.75 14.11
C ASP A 37 0.49 6.66 15.00
N ILE A 38 1.30 7.48 14.35
CA ILE A 38 2.28 8.36 15.00
C ILE A 38 2.16 9.74 14.37
N ASP A 39 1.65 10.69 15.14
CA ASP A 39 1.54 12.07 14.73
C ASP A 39 2.52 12.94 15.51
N TYR A 40 3.17 13.87 14.80
CA TYR A 40 4.12 14.80 15.39
C TYR A 40 3.79 16.22 14.95
N ASP A 41 3.32 17.03 15.89
CA ASP A 41 3.08 18.43 15.65
C ASP A 41 4.34 19.25 15.95
N THR A 42 4.93 19.78 14.89
CA THR A 42 6.13 20.64 14.96
C THR A 42 5.92 21.95 15.72
N ILE A 43 4.68 22.44 15.80
CA ILE A 43 4.33 23.71 16.47
C ILE A 43 4.26 23.49 17.98
N SER A 44 3.44 22.52 18.42
CA SER A 44 3.32 22.19 19.85
C SER A 44 4.48 21.33 20.37
N GLN A 45 5.33 20.82 19.48
CA GLN A 45 6.38 19.83 19.77
C GLN A 45 5.82 18.58 20.46
N SER A 46 4.56 18.23 20.17
CA SER A 46 3.88 17.07 20.76
C SER A 46 3.98 15.86 19.85
N LEU A 47 4.20 14.69 20.45
CA LEU A 47 4.18 13.39 19.78
C LEU A 47 2.97 12.61 20.30
N VAL A 48 2.05 12.26 19.41
CA VAL A 48 0.86 11.47 19.73
C VAL A 48 1.00 10.08 19.13
N LEU A 49 0.91 9.07 19.99
CA LEU A 49 0.92 7.66 19.59
C LEU A 49 -0.50 7.11 19.74
N SER A 50 -1.13 6.76 18.62
CA SER A 50 -2.48 6.22 18.57
C SER A 50 -2.42 4.75 18.19
N ALA A 51 -2.88 3.87 19.08
CA ALA A 51 -2.85 2.43 18.88
C ALA A 51 -4.29 1.88 18.88
N PHE A 52 -4.57 0.99 17.93
CA PHE A 52 -5.90 0.41 17.72
C PHE A 52 -5.85 -1.12 17.75
N TRP A 53 -6.87 -1.68 18.40
CA TRP A 53 -7.07 -3.12 18.53
C TRP A 53 -8.53 -3.44 18.17
N HIS A 54 -8.76 -4.35 17.23
CA HIS A 54 -10.13 -4.72 16.80
C HIS A 54 -10.79 -5.71 17.75
N SER A 55 -10.00 -6.47 18.50
CA SER A 55 -10.46 -7.50 19.42
C SER A 55 -9.70 -7.44 20.73
N PRO A 56 -10.37 -7.77 21.86
CA PRO A 56 -9.66 -7.99 23.11
C PRO A 56 -8.76 -9.21 22.90
N ARG A 57 -7.45 -9.04 23.09
CA ARG A 57 -6.47 -10.13 23.10
C ARG A 57 -5.71 -10.01 24.42
N PRO A 58 -5.64 -11.06 25.27
CA PRO A 58 -5.97 -12.47 25.05
C PRO A 58 -7.35 -12.95 25.56
N THR A 59 -8.19 -12.07 26.13
CA THR A 59 -9.50 -12.42 26.70
C THR A 59 -10.64 -12.24 25.71
N ARG A 60 -11.80 -12.89 25.91
CA ARG A 60 -13.00 -12.64 25.08
C ARG A 60 -13.64 -11.26 25.34
N ASP A 61 -13.36 -10.66 26.49
CA ASP A 61 -13.96 -9.41 26.93
C ASP A 61 -12.90 -8.33 27.13
N TRP A 62 -13.28 -7.07 26.87
CA TRP A 62 -12.50 -5.88 27.19
C TRP A 62 -12.53 -5.65 28.71
N HIS A 63 -11.46 -6.04 29.39
CA HIS A 63 -11.24 -5.74 30.79
C HIS A 63 -9.99 -4.90 30.96
N GLU A 64 -10.17 -3.58 31.00
CA GLU A 64 -9.07 -2.63 31.19
C GLU A 64 -9.26 -1.85 32.49
N ARG A 65 -8.17 -1.71 33.24
CA ARG A 65 -8.12 -0.90 34.45
C ARG A 65 -7.40 0.40 34.12
N ILE A 66 -8.14 1.50 34.16
CA ILE A 66 -7.63 2.83 33.87
C ILE A 66 -7.52 3.58 35.21
N ASP A 67 -6.29 3.80 35.66
CA ASP A 67 -5.98 4.56 36.87
C ASP A 67 -5.44 5.95 36.47
N SER A 68 -5.84 7.02 37.18
CA SER A 68 -5.18 8.32 37.03
C SER A 68 -3.91 8.36 37.89
N SER A 69 -2.74 8.31 37.24
CA SER A 69 -1.45 8.19 37.94
C SER A 69 -0.89 9.52 38.46
N GLN A 70 -1.46 10.66 38.05
CA GLN A 70 -0.99 11.99 38.46
C GLN A 70 -2.15 12.97 38.67
N ALA A 71 -2.06 13.79 39.72
CA ALA A 71 -3.08 14.79 40.08
C ALA A 71 -3.31 15.88 39.01
N SER A 72 -2.41 16.02 38.02
CA SER A 72 -2.50 16.99 36.93
C SER A 72 -3.05 16.44 35.62
N VAL A 73 -3.35 15.14 35.54
CA VAL A 73 -3.80 14.49 34.29
C VAL A 73 -5.26 14.09 34.43
N LYS A 74 -6.13 14.79 33.70
CA LYS A 74 -7.55 14.43 33.59
C LYS A 74 -7.69 13.21 32.69
N VAL A 75 -8.31 12.15 33.19
CA VAL A 75 -8.56 10.93 32.44
C VAL A 75 -10.06 10.77 32.26
N GLU A 76 -10.50 10.71 31.00
CA GLU A 76 -11.89 10.52 30.62
C GLU A 76 -12.07 9.14 30.00
N VAL A 77 -13.12 8.43 30.41
CA VAL A 77 -13.45 7.10 29.91
C VAL A 77 -14.87 7.14 29.36
N GLY A 78 -15.03 6.57 28.17
CA GLY A 78 -16.28 6.63 27.43
C GLY A 78 -16.67 5.32 26.78
N VAL A 79 -17.97 5.05 26.74
CA VAL A 79 -18.55 4.02 25.86
C VAL A 79 -19.49 4.74 24.91
N LEU A 80 -19.09 4.79 23.64
CA LEU A 80 -19.82 5.49 22.57
C LEU A 80 -20.20 4.49 21.47
N ALA A 81 -21.34 4.71 20.85
CA ALA A 81 -21.84 3.97 19.70
C ALA A 81 -22.22 4.94 18.58
N ASN A 82 -22.21 4.44 17.34
CA ASN A 82 -22.68 5.21 16.19
C ASN A 82 -24.17 5.49 16.33
N GLU A 83 -24.52 6.77 16.28
CA GLU A 83 -25.89 7.25 16.22
C GLU A 83 -26.26 7.68 14.81
N LYS A 84 -27.55 7.74 14.52
CA LYS A 84 -28.02 8.23 13.22
C LYS A 84 -27.71 9.73 13.11
N PRO A 85 -26.90 10.16 12.12
CA PRO A 85 -26.56 11.56 11.99
C PRO A 85 -27.74 12.40 11.49
N THR A 86 -27.75 13.66 11.89
CA THR A 86 -28.72 14.68 11.47
C THR A 86 -28.52 15.09 10.01
N HIS A 87 -27.26 15.21 9.60
CA HIS A 87 -26.86 15.55 8.23
C HIS A 87 -26.04 14.41 7.62
N ALA A 88 -26.15 14.22 6.31
CA ALA A 88 -25.46 13.12 5.61
C ALA A 88 -23.92 13.20 5.68
N GLU A 89 -23.39 14.40 5.94
CA GLU A 89 -21.96 14.70 6.03
C GLU A 89 -21.42 14.63 7.48
N GLU A 90 -22.28 14.31 8.44
CA GLU A 90 -21.92 14.21 9.85
C GLU A 90 -21.78 12.76 10.29
N PHE A 91 -20.93 12.57 11.29
CA PHE A 91 -21.00 11.41 12.18
C PHE A 91 -21.59 11.84 13.51
N SER A 92 -22.44 10.99 14.05
CA SER A 92 -22.96 11.14 15.39
C SER A 92 -22.50 9.97 16.25
N LEU A 93 -21.97 10.27 17.43
CA LEU A 93 -21.59 9.30 18.44
C LEU A 93 -22.39 9.59 19.71
N GLY A 94 -23.15 8.60 20.18
CA GLY A 94 -23.94 8.68 21.40
C GLY A 94 -23.48 7.66 22.43
N GLY A 95 -23.58 8.00 23.70
CA GLY A 95 -23.26 7.07 24.77
C GLY A 95 -23.03 7.75 26.11
N PHE A 96 -22.05 7.27 26.86
CA PHE A 96 -21.76 7.75 28.21
C PHE A 96 -20.28 8.02 28.41
N LEU A 97 -19.96 9.13 29.07
CA LEU A 97 -18.59 9.53 29.45
C LEU A 97 -18.51 9.74 30.96
N ALA A 98 -17.35 9.48 31.54
CA ALA A 98 -17.06 9.78 32.94
C ALA A 98 -15.60 10.19 33.10
N VAL A 99 -15.36 11.20 33.93
CA VAL A 99 -14.01 11.59 34.35
C VAL A 99 -13.60 10.77 35.57
N VAL A 100 -12.51 10.01 35.43
CA VAL A 100 -12.00 9.11 36.46
C VAL A 100 -11.57 9.90 37.70
N GLY A 101 -12.23 9.64 38.83
CA GLY A 101 -11.94 10.28 40.11
C GLY A 101 -12.73 11.57 40.39
N GLU A 102 -13.44 12.10 39.41
CA GLU A 102 -14.31 13.29 39.56
C GLU A 102 -15.80 12.91 39.51
N ASP A 103 -16.20 12.13 38.50
CA ASP A 103 -17.60 11.78 38.28
C ASP A 103 -18.02 10.56 39.10
N SER A 104 -19.18 10.66 39.76
CA SER A 104 -19.79 9.54 40.51
C SER A 104 -20.62 8.60 39.63
N LYS A 105 -21.01 9.04 38.45
CA LYS A 105 -21.80 8.26 37.47
C LYS A 105 -21.48 8.73 36.03
N PRO A 106 -21.62 7.85 35.03
CA PRO A 106 -21.46 8.24 33.63
C PRO A 106 -22.53 9.25 33.19
N ASN A 107 -22.11 10.25 32.43
CA ASN A 107 -22.94 11.31 31.89
C ASN A 107 -23.31 10.98 30.43
N PRO A 108 -24.61 11.03 30.06
CA PRO A 108 -25.03 10.80 28.69
C PRO A 108 -24.50 11.90 27.79
N THR A 109 -23.87 11.52 26.68
CA THR A 109 -23.24 12.45 25.76
C THR A 109 -23.57 12.09 24.33
N LEU A 110 -23.85 13.11 23.51
CA LEU A 110 -24.05 13.00 22.08
C LEU A 110 -23.13 14.02 21.41
N PHE A 111 -22.27 13.53 20.54
CA PHE A 111 -21.41 14.35 19.69
C PHE A 111 -21.86 14.20 18.25
N SER A 112 -22.02 15.31 17.55
CA SER A 112 -22.14 15.33 16.10
C SER A 112 -21.03 16.19 15.53
N PHE A 113 -20.32 15.67 14.54
CA PHE A 113 -19.24 16.40 13.89
C PHE A 113 -19.22 16.10 12.38
N PRO A 114 -18.88 17.09 11.55
CA PRO A 114 -18.70 16.87 10.12
C PRO A 114 -17.44 16.02 9.88
N SER A 115 -17.49 15.09 8.93
CA SER A 115 -16.32 14.28 8.55
C SER A 115 -16.19 14.22 7.05
N ARG A 116 -14.97 14.16 6.53
CA ARG A 116 -14.76 13.95 5.11
C ARG A 116 -14.84 12.49 4.70
N HIS A 117 -14.62 11.58 5.65
CA HIS A 117 -14.42 10.17 5.40
C HIS A 117 -15.60 9.35 5.89
N HIS A 118 -16.34 8.75 4.96
CA HIS A 118 -17.47 7.88 5.23
C HIS A 118 -17.25 6.49 4.69
N PHE A 119 -17.88 5.50 5.30
CA PHE A 119 -18.04 4.19 4.67
C PHE A 119 -19.23 4.24 3.71
N ALA A 120 -19.10 3.62 2.56
CA ALA A 120 -20.22 3.41 1.67
C ALA A 120 -21.34 2.65 2.42
N SER A 121 -22.58 3.11 2.27
CA SER A 121 -23.74 2.57 3.01
C SER A 121 -23.97 1.09 2.73
N SER A 122 -24.40 0.34 3.75
CA SER A 122 -24.69 -1.10 3.69
C SER A 122 -25.82 -1.50 2.72
N THR A 123 -26.49 -0.53 2.11
CA THR A 123 -27.57 -0.72 1.13
C THR A 123 -27.08 -1.03 -0.29
N SER A 124 -25.79 -0.85 -0.57
CA SER A 124 -25.15 -1.28 -1.83
C SER A 124 -24.06 -2.29 -1.50
N ALA A 125 -23.77 -3.26 -2.37
CA ALA A 125 -22.63 -4.13 -2.14
C ALA A 125 -21.37 -3.26 -2.14
N THR A 126 -20.69 -3.20 -0.98
CA THR A 126 -19.58 -2.27 -0.73
C THR A 126 -18.23 -2.96 -0.72
N GLU A 127 -18.20 -4.29 -0.89
CA GLU A 127 -16.98 -5.08 -0.77
C GLU A 127 -16.25 -5.18 -2.11
N TYR A 128 -14.96 -4.83 -2.12
CA TYR A 128 -14.07 -5.06 -3.26
C TYR A 128 -12.97 -6.05 -2.89
N SER A 129 -12.44 -6.77 -3.87
CA SER A 129 -11.25 -7.61 -3.67
C SER A 129 -10.13 -7.21 -4.61
N THR A 130 -8.89 -7.56 -4.25
CA THR A 130 -7.75 -7.40 -5.14
C THR A 130 -6.95 -8.69 -5.26
N ALA A 131 -6.31 -8.89 -6.41
CA ALA A 131 -5.44 -10.03 -6.67
C ALA A 131 -4.51 -9.73 -7.85
N PHE A 132 -3.33 -10.35 -7.88
CA PHE A 132 -2.49 -10.36 -9.07
C PHE A 132 -2.94 -11.43 -10.07
N LEU A 133 -2.93 -11.08 -11.37
CA LEU A 133 -3.24 -12.05 -12.42
C LEU A 133 -2.08 -13.03 -12.64
N GLU A 134 -2.40 -14.32 -12.62
CA GLU A 134 -1.45 -15.38 -12.95
C GLU A 134 -1.41 -15.69 -14.46
N PRO A 135 -0.24 -16.08 -15.01
CA PRO A 135 1.05 -16.16 -14.35
C PRO A 135 1.71 -14.78 -14.17
N ILE A 136 2.42 -14.59 -13.06
CA ILE A 136 3.11 -13.34 -12.76
C ILE A 136 4.46 -13.29 -13.49
N GLY A 137 4.58 -12.41 -14.47
CA GLY A 137 5.82 -12.09 -15.17
C GLY A 137 6.49 -10.81 -14.66
N LEU A 138 7.37 -10.21 -15.49
CA LEU A 138 7.97 -8.89 -15.22
C LEU A 138 6.97 -7.72 -15.31
N HIS A 139 5.76 -7.98 -15.82
CA HIS A 139 4.67 -7.01 -15.96
C HIS A 139 3.42 -7.49 -15.18
N PRO A 140 3.48 -7.57 -13.83
CA PRO A 140 2.34 -7.98 -13.03
C PRO A 140 1.14 -7.06 -13.27
N THR A 141 -0.07 -7.63 -13.32
CA THR A 141 -1.30 -6.84 -13.38
C THR A 141 -2.07 -7.04 -12.09
N LEU A 142 -2.29 -5.95 -11.34
CA LEU A 142 -3.13 -5.94 -10.15
C LEU A 142 -4.58 -5.76 -10.59
N ARG A 143 -5.42 -6.76 -10.34
CA ARG A 143 -6.86 -6.70 -10.61
C ARG A 143 -7.60 -6.25 -9.37
N LEU A 144 -8.47 -5.26 -9.53
CA LEU A 144 -9.47 -4.85 -8.55
C LEU A 144 -10.82 -5.38 -9.02
N THR A 145 -11.50 -6.15 -8.18
CA THR A 145 -12.84 -6.67 -8.46
C THR A 145 -13.84 -5.94 -7.59
N LEU A 146 -14.81 -5.30 -8.22
CA LEU A 146 -15.83 -4.48 -7.58
C LEU A 146 -17.22 -5.00 -7.95
N PRO A 147 -18.22 -4.81 -7.09
CA PRO A 147 -19.59 -5.23 -7.38
C PRO A 147 -20.19 -4.30 -8.44
N SER A 148 -20.94 -4.84 -9.39
CA SER A 148 -21.62 -4.03 -10.43
C SER A 148 -22.73 -3.16 -9.85
N SER A 149 -23.19 -3.44 -8.63
CA SER A 149 -24.11 -2.60 -7.88
C SER A 149 -23.43 -1.41 -7.17
N SER A 150 -22.11 -1.25 -7.30
CA SER A 150 -21.39 -0.07 -6.79
C SER A 150 -21.80 1.18 -7.58
N ALA A 151 -22.83 1.87 -7.11
CA ALA A 151 -23.30 3.12 -7.68
C ALA A 151 -22.66 4.33 -6.96
N PRO A 152 -22.47 5.46 -7.65
CA PRO A 152 -22.03 6.69 -7.00
C PRO A 152 -23.04 7.11 -5.91
N PRO A 153 -22.58 7.53 -4.71
CA PRO A 153 -23.47 7.97 -3.63
C PRO A 153 -24.32 9.20 -3.99
N THR A 154 -23.75 10.14 -4.74
CA THR A 154 -24.39 11.37 -5.19
C THR A 154 -23.99 11.70 -6.63
N GLU A 155 -24.69 12.64 -7.27
CA GLU A 155 -24.31 13.11 -8.61
C GLU A 155 -22.94 13.80 -8.58
N GLY A 156 -22.15 13.59 -9.63
CA GLY A 156 -20.81 14.18 -9.74
C GLY A 156 -19.70 13.44 -8.98
N CYS A 157 -20.00 12.33 -8.29
CA CYS A 157 -18.97 11.47 -7.71
C CYS A 157 -18.15 10.76 -8.79
N ALA A 158 -16.86 10.58 -8.50
CA ALA A 158 -15.96 9.76 -9.31
C ALA A 158 -15.27 8.69 -8.45
N LEU A 159 -15.22 7.46 -8.97
CA LEU A 159 -14.58 6.33 -8.31
C LEU A 159 -13.07 6.40 -8.49
N HIS A 160 -12.35 6.26 -7.38
CA HIS A 160 -10.90 6.31 -7.35
C HIS A 160 -10.32 5.10 -6.62
N THR A 161 -9.07 4.79 -6.94
CA THR A 161 -8.25 3.88 -6.16
C THR A 161 -6.88 4.51 -5.90
N TYR A 162 -6.37 4.32 -4.68
CA TYR A 162 -5.07 4.80 -4.24
C TYR A 162 -4.17 3.63 -3.88
N LEU A 163 -3.03 3.52 -4.57
CA LEU A 163 -2.07 2.45 -4.42
C LEU A 163 -0.78 3.00 -3.78
N THR A 164 -0.26 2.29 -2.78
CA THR A 164 1.09 2.48 -2.26
C THR A 164 1.94 1.29 -2.66
N LEU A 165 2.86 1.50 -3.60
CA LEU A 165 3.69 0.45 -4.17
C LEU A 165 5.07 0.45 -3.51
N PRO A 166 5.61 -0.72 -3.14
CA PRO A 166 7.01 -0.83 -2.72
C PRO A 166 7.94 -0.53 -3.90
N SER A 167 9.18 -0.16 -3.63
CA SER A 167 10.18 0.18 -4.67
C SER A 167 10.43 -0.92 -5.71
N SER A 168 10.13 -2.19 -5.39
CA SER A 168 10.21 -3.32 -6.33
C SER A 168 9.18 -3.26 -7.45
N LEU A 169 8.07 -2.55 -7.26
CA LEU A 169 7.01 -2.37 -8.25
C LEU A 169 6.87 -0.89 -8.62
N PHE A 170 6.63 -0.63 -9.90
CA PHE A 170 6.40 0.73 -10.37
C PHE A 170 5.37 0.75 -11.49
N LEU A 171 4.79 1.93 -11.69
CA LEU A 171 3.85 2.20 -12.76
C LEU A 171 4.59 2.80 -13.95
N ASP A 172 4.31 2.32 -15.16
CA ASP A 172 4.72 3.01 -16.38
C ASP A 172 3.67 4.07 -16.76
N LYS A 173 3.99 5.33 -16.51
CA LYS A 173 3.13 6.48 -16.83
C LYS A 173 2.90 6.65 -18.34
N TYR A 174 3.83 6.20 -19.19
CA TYR A 174 3.71 6.33 -20.64
C TYR A 174 2.79 5.25 -21.22
N GLN A 175 2.81 4.04 -20.65
CA GLN A 175 1.84 3.01 -21.00
C GLN A 175 0.39 3.46 -20.74
N LEU A 176 0.20 4.20 -19.64
CA LEU A 176 -1.11 4.69 -19.20
C LEU A 176 -1.47 6.08 -19.74
N SER A 177 -0.77 6.60 -20.75
CA SER A 177 -1.13 7.87 -21.38
C SER A 177 -2.17 7.72 -22.50
N SER A 178 -2.37 6.50 -23.01
CA SER A 178 -3.30 6.23 -24.12
C SER A 178 -4.74 6.03 -23.61
N PRO A 179 -5.72 6.85 -24.05
CA PRO A 179 -7.11 6.71 -23.63
C PRO A 179 -7.72 5.35 -23.96
N ASN A 180 -7.37 4.78 -25.11
CA ASN A 180 -7.89 3.47 -25.53
C ASN A 180 -7.34 2.34 -24.64
N PHE A 181 -6.07 2.45 -24.23
CA PHE A 181 -5.46 1.49 -23.33
C PHE A 181 -6.11 1.56 -21.94
N LEU A 182 -6.28 2.77 -21.40
CA LEU A 182 -6.98 3.01 -20.14
C LEU A 182 -8.40 2.44 -20.16
N ALA A 183 -9.17 2.74 -21.20
CA ALA A 183 -10.52 2.23 -21.38
C ALA A 183 -10.57 0.68 -21.41
N SER A 184 -9.60 0.03 -22.07
CA SER A 184 -9.51 -1.44 -22.11
C SER A 184 -9.27 -2.09 -20.74
N LYS A 185 -8.83 -1.29 -19.76
CA LYS A 185 -8.50 -1.71 -18.39
C LYS A 185 -9.51 -1.21 -17.36
N ASN A 186 -10.62 -0.62 -17.81
CA ASN A 186 -11.61 0.05 -16.95
C ASN A 186 -10.96 1.12 -16.05
N LEU A 187 -9.96 1.82 -16.60
CA LEU A 187 -9.29 2.97 -16.00
C LEU A 187 -9.68 4.22 -16.79
N HIS A 188 -9.86 5.34 -16.09
CA HIS A 188 -10.17 6.63 -16.73
C HIS A 188 -8.91 7.48 -16.92
N SER A 189 -8.13 7.67 -15.86
CA SER A 189 -6.93 8.53 -15.90
C SER A 189 -6.05 8.36 -14.66
N ILE A 190 -4.74 8.61 -14.82
CA ILE A 190 -3.85 8.86 -13.68
C ILE A 190 -4.13 10.27 -13.14
N ARG A 191 -4.51 10.37 -11.86
CA ARG A 191 -4.78 11.66 -11.19
C ARG A 191 -3.54 12.20 -10.48
N SER A 192 -2.74 11.33 -9.91
CA SER A 192 -1.48 11.68 -9.25
C SER A 192 -0.54 10.48 -9.26
N LEU A 193 0.76 10.75 -9.45
CA LEU A 193 1.82 9.77 -9.33
C LEU A 193 3.01 10.46 -8.64
N ALA A 194 3.39 9.97 -7.47
CA ALA A 194 4.47 10.51 -6.66
C ALA A 194 5.44 9.42 -6.21
N GLY A 195 6.70 9.77 -5.97
CA GLY A 195 7.73 8.82 -5.54
C GLY A 195 8.60 8.29 -6.70
N GLU A 196 9.00 7.03 -6.61
CA GLU A 196 9.96 6.41 -7.52
C GLU A 196 9.29 5.87 -8.79
N THR A 197 9.75 6.35 -9.95
CA THR A 197 9.12 6.07 -11.26
C THR A 197 10.15 5.79 -12.36
N ASP A 198 11.44 5.66 -12.02
CA ASP A 198 12.48 5.27 -12.97
C ASP A 198 12.10 3.94 -13.63
N LEU A 199 12.08 3.87 -14.96
CA LEU A 199 11.61 2.68 -15.68
C LEU A 199 12.71 1.62 -15.87
N GLU A 200 13.97 1.98 -15.61
CA GLU A 200 15.14 1.18 -15.95
C GLU A 200 15.98 0.78 -14.72
N ALA A 201 15.93 1.56 -13.64
CA ALA A 201 16.74 1.31 -12.45
C ALA A 201 16.36 -0.05 -11.78
N PRO A 202 17.35 -0.91 -11.47
CA PRO A 202 17.12 -2.10 -10.66
C PRO A 202 16.89 -1.73 -9.19
N ILE A 203 16.38 -2.67 -8.38
CA ILE A 203 15.98 -2.37 -6.98
C ILE A 203 17.15 -1.87 -6.12
N TRP A 204 18.37 -2.38 -6.33
CA TRP A 204 19.55 -2.00 -5.56
C TRP A 204 20.10 -0.61 -5.89
N ALA A 205 19.62 0.02 -6.97
CA ALA A 205 19.97 1.40 -7.31
C ALA A 205 19.03 2.42 -6.65
N ILE A 206 17.96 1.96 -6.00
CA ILE A 206 16.90 2.80 -5.46
C ILE A 206 17.02 2.90 -3.95
N SER A 207 17.13 4.13 -3.44
CA SER A 207 17.17 4.42 -2.01
C SER A 207 15.82 4.81 -1.41
N LYS A 208 14.80 5.05 -2.24
CA LYS A 208 13.45 5.48 -1.83
C LYS A 208 12.55 4.29 -1.55
N TRP A 209 11.49 4.52 -0.77
CA TRP A 209 10.56 3.49 -0.32
C TRP A 209 9.71 2.88 -1.45
N GLY A 210 9.42 3.65 -2.51
CA GLY A 210 8.54 3.24 -3.60
C GLY A 210 7.74 4.41 -4.18
N SER A 211 6.48 4.18 -4.51
CA SER A 211 5.61 5.17 -5.15
C SER A 211 4.18 5.13 -4.63
N ALA A 212 3.50 6.28 -4.73
CA ALA A 212 2.09 6.44 -4.45
C ALA A 212 1.36 6.88 -5.72
N LEU A 213 0.20 6.28 -5.97
CA LEU A 213 -0.55 6.45 -7.21
C LEU A 213 -2.04 6.62 -6.90
N LEU A 214 -2.64 7.67 -7.46
CA LEU A 214 -4.08 7.88 -7.48
C LEU A 214 -4.60 7.68 -8.90
N LEU A 215 -5.47 6.70 -9.08
CA LEU A 215 -6.15 6.41 -10.35
C LEU A 215 -7.64 6.72 -10.22
N GLN A 216 -8.21 7.26 -11.29
CA GLN A 216 -9.66 7.31 -11.46
C GLN A 216 -10.09 6.06 -12.24
N LEU A 217 -11.08 5.33 -11.71
CA LEU A 217 -11.63 4.13 -12.34
C LEU A 217 -12.75 4.48 -13.32
N ALA A 218 -12.97 3.62 -14.31
CA ALA A 218 -14.05 3.74 -15.29
C ALA A 218 -14.95 2.51 -15.20
N PRO A 219 -16.00 2.53 -14.35
CA PRO A 219 -16.98 1.44 -14.31
C PRO A 219 -17.60 1.21 -15.69
N PRO A 220 -17.81 -0.05 -16.11
CA PRO A 220 -18.48 -0.32 -17.38
C PRO A 220 -19.90 0.23 -17.34
N PRO A 221 -20.44 0.73 -18.47
CA PRO A 221 -21.81 1.22 -18.52
C PRO A 221 -22.77 0.11 -18.08
N SER A 222 -23.62 0.40 -17.10
CA SER A 222 -24.66 -0.52 -16.66
C SER A 222 -25.47 -0.92 -17.88
N THR A 223 -25.52 -2.21 -18.23
CA THR A 223 -26.25 -2.67 -19.41
C THR A 223 -27.75 -2.44 -19.20
N SER A 224 -28.25 -1.27 -19.59
CA SER A 224 -29.66 -0.92 -19.67
C SER A 224 -30.31 -1.55 -20.92
N HIS A 225 -30.01 -2.81 -21.20
CA HIS A 225 -30.83 -3.57 -22.14
C HIS A 225 -31.96 -4.21 -21.31
N PRO A 226 -33.23 -3.99 -21.64
CA PRO A 226 -34.32 -4.76 -21.07
C PRO A 226 -34.05 -6.23 -21.44
N ARG A 227 -33.47 -6.97 -20.50
CA ARG A 227 -33.31 -8.41 -20.63
C ARG A 227 -34.72 -9.00 -20.74
N PRO A 228 -34.92 -10.03 -21.58
CA PRO A 228 -36.22 -10.67 -21.69
C PRO A 228 -36.71 -11.06 -20.30
N ILE A 229 -37.97 -10.70 -20.02
CA ILE A 229 -38.72 -11.06 -18.81
C ILE A 229 -38.50 -12.55 -18.55
N GLY A 230 -37.81 -12.87 -17.46
CA GLY A 230 -37.50 -14.25 -17.06
C GLY A 230 -36.06 -14.53 -16.63
N THR A 231 -35.14 -13.57 -16.74
CA THR A 231 -33.81 -13.68 -16.10
C THR A 231 -33.77 -12.80 -14.86
N PHE A 232 -33.80 -13.44 -13.69
CA PHE A 232 -33.48 -12.78 -12.42
C PHE A 232 -32.09 -12.14 -12.53
N ASP A 233 -31.91 -10.94 -11.99
CA ASP A 233 -30.56 -10.41 -11.75
C ASP A 233 -29.80 -11.46 -10.93
N GLU A 234 -28.73 -12.04 -11.50
CA GLU A 234 -27.82 -12.89 -10.74
C GLU A 234 -27.27 -12.03 -9.58
N PRO A 235 -27.59 -12.38 -8.31
CA PRO A 235 -27.03 -11.68 -7.17
C PRO A 235 -25.52 -11.96 -7.17
N GLY A 236 -24.72 -11.00 -7.64
CA GLY A 236 -23.26 -11.14 -7.69
C GLY A 236 -22.56 -10.75 -8.99
N SER A 237 -23.21 -10.04 -9.93
CA SER A 237 -22.46 -9.48 -11.06
C SER A 237 -21.40 -8.50 -10.56
N SER A 238 -20.14 -8.72 -10.97
CA SER A 238 -18.97 -7.90 -10.62
C SER A 238 -18.28 -7.40 -11.89
N TRP A 239 -17.54 -6.31 -11.76
CA TRP A 239 -16.66 -5.79 -12.80
C TRP A 239 -15.25 -5.64 -12.23
N HIS A 240 -14.26 -5.45 -13.10
CA HIS A 240 -12.88 -5.34 -12.66
C HIS A 240 -12.15 -4.17 -13.30
N ALA A 241 -11.20 -3.60 -12.56
CA ALA A 241 -10.20 -2.67 -13.08
C ALA A 241 -8.83 -3.33 -13.02
N ASP A 242 -8.07 -3.24 -14.11
CA ASP A 242 -6.77 -3.88 -14.24
C ASP A 242 -5.67 -2.82 -14.21
N VAL A 243 -4.86 -2.79 -13.15
CA VAL A 243 -3.73 -1.87 -13.01
C VAL A 243 -2.44 -2.57 -13.46
N PRO A 244 -1.90 -2.26 -14.65
CA PRO A 244 -0.65 -2.83 -15.11
C PRO A 244 0.51 -2.22 -14.35
N LEU A 245 1.36 -3.06 -13.78
CA LEU A 245 2.56 -2.70 -13.03
C LEU A 245 3.79 -3.33 -13.68
N HIS A 246 4.95 -2.82 -13.31
CA HIS A 246 6.26 -3.33 -13.72
C HIS A 246 7.04 -3.77 -12.50
N LEU A 247 7.71 -4.90 -12.64
CA LEU A 247 8.57 -5.48 -11.61
C LEU A 247 10.03 -5.16 -11.91
N ARG A 248 10.74 -4.60 -10.93
CA ARG A 248 12.18 -4.38 -11.03
C ARG A 248 12.94 -5.68 -10.84
N TYR A 249 14.15 -5.72 -11.41
CA TYR A 249 15.09 -6.77 -11.09
C TYR A 249 15.39 -6.79 -9.59
N LEU A 250 15.17 -7.95 -8.99
CA LEU A 250 15.46 -8.23 -7.59
C LEU A 250 16.85 -8.86 -7.45
N PRO A 251 17.49 -8.74 -6.27
CA PRO A 251 18.72 -9.44 -6.00
C PRO A 251 18.51 -10.97 -6.05
N PRO A 252 19.59 -11.72 -6.33
CA PRO A 252 19.55 -13.18 -6.27
C PRO A 252 19.22 -13.67 -4.85
N SER A 253 18.66 -14.87 -4.73
CA SER A 253 18.32 -15.47 -3.44
C SER A 253 18.79 -16.93 -3.36
N GLN A 254 18.92 -17.44 -2.13
CA GLN A 254 19.35 -18.82 -1.89
C GLN A 254 18.39 -19.88 -2.46
N LYS A 255 17.10 -19.54 -2.58
CA LYS A 255 16.05 -20.49 -3.03
C LYS A 255 15.54 -20.19 -4.44
N GLY A 256 16.15 -19.23 -5.14
CA GLY A 256 15.69 -18.78 -6.46
C GLY A 256 14.31 -18.11 -6.49
N GLN A 257 13.79 -17.70 -5.32
CA GLN A 257 12.54 -16.98 -5.18
C GLN A 257 12.69 -15.82 -4.21
N ALA A 258 12.00 -14.72 -4.48
CA ALA A 258 11.90 -13.57 -3.61
C ALA A 258 10.41 -13.19 -3.46
N SER A 259 9.97 -12.97 -2.24
CA SER A 259 8.60 -12.56 -1.94
C SER A 259 8.51 -11.03 -1.85
N ILE A 260 7.49 -10.47 -2.48
CA ILE A 260 7.12 -9.05 -2.36
C ILE A 260 5.72 -8.99 -1.78
N SER A 261 5.52 -8.14 -0.77
CA SER A 261 4.19 -7.83 -0.24
C SER A 261 3.75 -6.45 -0.72
N VAL A 262 2.50 -6.34 -1.15
CA VAL A 262 1.87 -5.09 -1.62
C VAL A 262 0.59 -4.87 -0.82
N ALA A 263 0.41 -3.68 -0.26
CA ALA A 263 -0.84 -3.37 0.44
C ALA A 263 -2.02 -3.32 -0.53
N TRP A 264 -3.18 -3.80 -0.07
CA TRP A 264 -4.42 -3.62 -0.79
C TRP A 264 -4.67 -2.12 -1.00
N PRO A 265 -5.12 -1.71 -2.18
CA PRO A 265 -5.29 -0.29 -2.45
C PRO A 265 -6.61 0.21 -1.90
N ILE A 266 -6.63 1.48 -1.50
CA ILE A 266 -7.83 2.12 -0.95
C ILE A 266 -8.76 2.44 -2.11
N VAL A 267 -10.02 2.02 -2.04
CA VAL A 267 -11.03 2.27 -3.08
C VAL A 267 -12.14 3.13 -2.50
N PHE A 268 -12.45 4.25 -3.16
CA PHE A 268 -13.42 5.22 -2.65
C PHE A 268 -14.06 6.07 -3.74
N TRP A 269 -15.27 6.54 -3.47
CA TRP A 269 -15.91 7.60 -4.25
C TRP A 269 -15.45 8.95 -3.72
N ALA A 270 -14.99 9.82 -4.61
CA ALA A 270 -14.75 11.23 -4.32
C ALA A 270 -15.93 12.04 -4.85
N CYS A 271 -16.67 12.69 -3.94
CA CYS A 271 -17.90 13.41 -4.24
C CYS A 271 -17.77 14.89 -3.89
N PRO A 272 -18.30 15.81 -4.72
CA PRO A 272 -18.37 17.22 -4.35
C PRO A 272 -19.28 17.40 -3.14
N SER A 273 -18.90 18.31 -2.23
CA SER A 273 -19.73 18.73 -1.10
C SER A 273 -19.76 20.25 -1.00
N ASP A 274 -20.95 20.79 -0.81
CA ASP A 274 -21.18 22.23 -0.63
C ASP A 274 -20.73 22.71 0.76
N ASP A 275 -20.73 21.81 1.75
CA ASP A 275 -20.46 22.08 3.17
C ASP A 275 -19.00 21.78 3.59
N GLY A 276 -18.12 21.49 2.63
CA GLY A 276 -16.72 21.12 2.87
C GLY A 276 -15.87 22.06 3.73
N THR A 277 -16.27 23.33 3.87
CA THR A 277 -15.58 24.28 4.76
C THR A 277 -15.83 24.02 6.25
N LYS A 278 -16.89 23.30 6.61
CA LYS A 278 -17.21 22.94 8.00
C LYS A 278 -16.37 21.76 8.50
N MET A 279 -15.73 21.01 7.60
CA MET A 279 -15.00 19.79 7.95
C MET A 279 -13.63 20.06 8.58
N ASN A 280 -13.02 21.22 8.30
CA ASN A 280 -11.72 21.61 8.86
C ASN A 280 -11.72 21.82 10.39
N THR A 281 -12.89 21.83 11.04
CA THR A 281 -13.02 22.03 12.49
C THR A 281 -13.21 20.72 13.27
N ASN A 282 -13.23 19.56 12.60
CA ASN A 282 -13.41 18.29 13.28
C ASN A 282 -12.08 17.77 13.85
N PRO A 283 -11.93 17.66 15.18
CA PRO A 283 -10.70 17.13 15.80
C PRO A 283 -10.52 15.61 15.58
N PHE A 284 -11.56 14.92 15.11
CA PHE A 284 -11.53 13.50 14.79
C PHE A 284 -11.29 13.23 13.30
N ASP A 285 -11.20 14.27 12.46
CA ASP A 285 -10.94 14.09 11.03
C ASP A 285 -9.47 13.70 10.82
N ARG A 286 -9.26 12.60 10.10
CA ARG A 286 -7.92 12.14 9.75
C ARG A 286 -7.51 12.81 8.46
N VAL A 287 -6.76 13.89 8.59
CA VAL A 287 -6.18 14.62 7.44
C VAL A 287 -4.81 14.04 7.08
N ASN A 288 -4.40 14.25 5.83
CA ASN A 288 -3.08 13.86 5.31
C ASN A 288 -2.83 12.35 5.25
N LEU A 289 -3.89 11.57 4.98
CA LEU A 289 -3.79 10.14 4.63
C LEU A 289 -3.07 9.90 3.28
N GLY A 290 -2.72 10.98 2.58
CA GLY A 290 -1.89 11.00 1.38
C GLY A 290 -2.73 11.24 0.13
N TYR A 291 -3.81 10.48 -0.05
CA TYR A 291 -4.72 10.68 -1.19
C TYR A 291 -5.70 11.83 -0.97
N ASP A 292 -6.13 12.07 0.26
CA ASP A 292 -7.12 13.08 0.64
C ASP A 292 -6.62 14.50 0.37
N GLY A 293 -5.32 14.74 0.57
CA GLY A 293 -4.64 15.99 0.25
C GLY A 293 -4.51 16.28 -1.26
N LEU A 294 -4.79 15.30 -2.13
CA LEU A 294 -4.85 15.50 -3.58
C LEU A 294 -6.20 16.06 -4.05
N PHE A 295 -7.17 16.16 -3.16
CA PHE A 295 -8.49 16.73 -3.43
C PHE A 295 -8.68 18.04 -2.67
N GLY A 296 -9.57 18.89 -3.18
CA GLY A 296 -9.93 20.14 -2.51
C GLY A 296 -10.67 19.90 -1.19
N PRO A 297 -10.79 20.93 -0.33
CA PRO A 297 -11.49 20.83 0.96
C PRO A 297 -12.99 20.53 0.80
N ARG A 298 -13.56 20.76 -0.39
CA ARG A 298 -14.95 20.48 -0.75
C ARG A 298 -15.14 19.10 -1.37
N THR A 299 -14.55 18.09 -0.75
CA THR A 299 -14.61 16.71 -1.24
C THR A 299 -14.83 15.74 -0.10
N MET A 300 -15.88 14.95 -0.26
CA MET A 300 -16.28 13.84 0.60
C MET A 300 -15.80 12.51 -0.01
N PHE A 301 -15.35 11.62 0.85
CA PHE A 301 -14.83 10.31 0.48
C PHE A 301 -15.72 9.22 1.03
N TYR A 302 -16.31 8.40 0.16
CA TYR A 302 -17.07 7.22 0.54
C TYR A 302 -16.27 5.96 0.22
N HIS A 303 -15.69 5.34 1.24
CA HIS A 303 -14.81 4.17 1.17
C HIS A 303 -15.59 2.89 0.94
N LEU A 304 -15.12 2.08 0.01
CA LEU A 304 -15.55 0.70 -0.15
C LEU A 304 -14.77 -0.17 0.84
N GLN A 305 -15.41 -1.21 1.35
CA GLN A 305 -14.77 -2.13 2.27
C GLN A 305 -14.00 -3.19 1.50
N PRO A 306 -12.82 -3.62 1.95
CA PRO A 306 -12.18 -4.80 1.38
C PRO A 306 -13.02 -6.04 1.75
N ALA A 307 -13.19 -6.94 0.81
CA ALA A 307 -13.82 -8.24 1.05
C ALA A 307 -13.01 -9.00 2.10
N SER A 308 -13.72 -9.72 2.98
CA SER A 308 -13.14 -10.45 4.11
C SER A 308 -12.35 -11.69 3.63
N GLY A 309 -11.18 -11.48 3.02
CA GLY A 309 -10.37 -12.53 2.38
C GLY A 309 -9.28 -13.15 3.26
N GLY A 310 -8.93 -12.54 4.40
CA GLY A 310 -7.91 -13.03 5.32
C GLY A 310 -7.60 -12.07 6.47
N ASP A 311 -6.69 -12.47 7.36
CA ASP A 311 -6.24 -11.68 8.53
C ASP A 311 -5.43 -10.42 8.15
N THR A 312 -4.98 -10.31 6.90
CA THR A 312 -4.13 -9.20 6.41
C THR A 312 -4.56 -8.72 5.03
N LEU A 313 -4.59 -7.40 4.85
CA LEU A 313 -4.89 -6.73 3.57
C LEU A 313 -3.61 -6.51 2.75
N LEU A 314 -2.91 -7.62 2.46
CA LEU A 314 -1.68 -7.64 1.68
C LEU A 314 -1.78 -8.69 0.57
N GLU A 315 -1.35 -8.33 -0.63
CA GLU A 315 -1.11 -9.26 -1.73
C GLU A 315 0.37 -9.65 -1.77
N GLU A 316 0.66 -10.94 -1.83
CA GLU A 316 2.03 -11.45 -1.96
C GLU A 316 2.32 -11.93 -3.38
N ILE A 317 3.47 -11.53 -3.90
CA ILE A 317 4.00 -11.95 -5.19
C ILE A 317 5.26 -12.77 -4.97
N GLN A 318 5.31 -13.96 -5.56
CA GLN A 318 6.54 -14.76 -5.61
C GLN A 318 7.25 -14.52 -6.94
N VAL A 319 8.43 -13.90 -6.84
CA VAL A 319 9.25 -13.53 -7.99
C VAL A 319 10.38 -14.53 -8.16
N PRO A 320 10.52 -15.17 -9.34
CA PRO A 320 11.68 -15.99 -9.63
C PRO A 320 12.93 -15.10 -9.75
N VAL A 321 13.96 -15.43 -8.98
CA VAL A 321 15.27 -14.76 -9.00
C VAL A 321 16.37 -15.79 -9.22
N LEU A 322 17.59 -15.33 -9.48
CA LEU A 322 18.73 -16.22 -9.64
C LEU A 322 18.97 -17.01 -8.33
N ASP A 323 18.96 -18.34 -8.46
CA ASP A 323 19.26 -19.30 -7.40
C ASP A 323 20.78 -19.42 -7.19
N LEU A 324 21.25 -19.01 -6.01
CA LEU A 324 22.66 -19.06 -5.63
C LEU A 324 23.14 -20.44 -5.18
N GLU A 325 22.24 -21.29 -4.67
CA GLU A 325 22.61 -22.62 -4.16
C GLU A 325 22.50 -23.71 -5.25
N GLY A 326 21.76 -23.41 -6.31
CA GLY A 326 21.55 -24.28 -7.44
C GLY A 326 22.86 -24.74 -8.09
N SER A 327 22.96 -26.06 -8.33
CA SER A 327 24.10 -26.68 -9.04
C SER A 327 24.34 -26.08 -10.42
N LYS A 328 23.31 -25.52 -11.05
CA LYS A 328 23.37 -24.83 -12.35
C LYS A 328 24.22 -23.57 -12.31
N MET A 329 24.27 -22.84 -11.19
CA MET A 329 25.04 -21.59 -11.09
C MET A 329 26.54 -21.85 -11.20
N LYS A 330 27.04 -22.90 -10.53
CA LYS A 330 28.47 -23.31 -10.63
C LYS A 330 28.85 -23.71 -12.05
N TRP A 331 27.94 -24.36 -12.78
CA TRP A 331 28.15 -24.72 -14.18
C TRP A 331 28.22 -23.49 -15.09
N VAL A 332 27.32 -22.52 -14.89
CA VAL A 332 27.32 -21.25 -15.65
C VAL A 332 28.59 -20.46 -15.38
N GLU A 333 29.01 -20.36 -14.11
CA GLU A 333 30.23 -19.67 -13.71
C GLU A 333 31.45 -20.31 -14.39
N PHE A 334 31.62 -21.63 -14.24
CA PHE A 334 32.75 -22.35 -14.84
C PHE A 334 32.75 -22.26 -16.37
N GLY A 335 31.59 -22.43 -17.01
CA GLY A 335 31.45 -22.33 -18.47
C GLY A 335 31.78 -20.93 -18.99
N THR A 336 31.38 -19.89 -18.26
CA THR A 336 31.69 -18.50 -18.61
C THR A 336 33.19 -18.23 -18.49
N VAL A 337 33.82 -18.64 -17.39
CA VAL A 337 35.27 -18.49 -17.19
C VAL A 337 36.05 -19.24 -18.27
N ALA A 338 35.69 -20.49 -18.58
CA ALA A 338 36.33 -21.28 -19.63
C ALA A 338 36.22 -20.60 -21.00
N THR A 339 35.05 -20.07 -21.33
CA THR A 339 34.81 -19.36 -22.61
C THR A 339 35.67 -18.10 -22.71
N ILE A 340 35.74 -17.30 -21.64
CA ILE A 340 36.58 -16.09 -21.59
C ILE A 340 38.06 -16.45 -21.77
N VAL A 341 38.54 -17.49 -21.07
CA VAL A 341 39.93 -17.94 -21.17
C VAL A 341 40.27 -18.45 -22.58
N LEU A 342 39.40 -19.25 -23.18
CA LEU A 342 39.59 -19.74 -24.55
C LEU A 342 39.59 -18.59 -25.56
N GLY A 343 38.68 -17.63 -25.41
CA GLY A 343 38.63 -16.42 -26.24
C GLY A 343 39.89 -15.57 -26.09
N PHE A 344 40.38 -15.38 -24.87
CA PHE A 344 41.62 -14.66 -24.59
C PHE A 344 42.83 -15.35 -25.23
N LEU A 345 42.97 -16.68 -25.05
CA LEU A 345 44.04 -17.47 -25.66
C LEU A 345 44.00 -17.39 -27.18
N TRP A 346 42.81 -17.46 -27.78
CA TRP A 346 42.63 -17.29 -29.23
C TRP A 346 43.13 -15.94 -29.74
N VAL A 347 42.79 -14.84 -29.04
CA VAL A 347 43.26 -13.50 -29.38
C VAL A 347 44.78 -13.41 -29.24
N CYS A 348 45.37 -13.92 -28.15
CA CYS A 348 46.82 -13.96 -27.97
C CYS A 348 47.54 -14.72 -29.08
N LEU A 349 47.04 -15.90 -29.45
CA LEU A 349 47.62 -16.72 -30.54
C LEU A 349 47.52 -16.01 -31.90
N SER A 350 46.40 -15.33 -32.16
CA SER A 350 46.20 -14.55 -33.38
C SER A 350 47.19 -13.38 -33.47
N LEU A 351 47.39 -12.65 -32.38
CA LEU A 351 48.37 -11.55 -32.30
C LEU A 351 49.81 -12.04 -32.47
N LEU A 352 50.17 -13.18 -31.85
CA LEU A 352 51.49 -13.80 -32.02
C LEU A 352 51.73 -14.25 -33.46
N ALA A 353 50.71 -14.82 -34.13
CA ALA A 353 50.82 -15.22 -35.53
C ALA A 353 51.05 -14.01 -36.45
N VAL A 354 50.39 -12.89 -36.21
CA VAL A 354 50.60 -11.63 -36.96
C VAL A 354 52.00 -11.06 -36.69
N ASN A 355 52.45 -11.04 -35.44
CA ASN A 355 53.78 -10.53 -35.09
C ASN A 355 54.90 -11.38 -35.71
N ARG A 356 54.75 -12.72 -35.71
CA ARG A 356 55.66 -13.65 -36.38
C ARG A 356 55.69 -13.45 -37.90
N LYS A 357 54.54 -13.19 -38.53
CA LYS A 357 54.46 -12.85 -39.98
C LYS A 357 55.09 -11.49 -40.29
N SER A 358 54.99 -10.52 -39.38
CA SER A 358 55.62 -9.19 -39.51
C SER A 358 57.15 -9.25 -39.40
N LEU A 359 57.69 -10.02 -38.45
CA LEU A 359 59.14 -10.26 -38.34
C LEU A 359 59.69 -11.05 -39.53
N GLY A 360 58.97 -12.06 -40.03
CA GLY A 360 59.37 -12.82 -41.22
C GLY A 360 59.44 -11.98 -42.50
N ARG A 361 58.64 -10.91 -42.61
CA ARG A 361 58.61 -10.01 -43.78
C ARG A 361 59.71 -8.93 -43.76
N LYS A 362 60.29 -8.61 -42.59
CA LYS A 362 61.49 -7.75 -42.49
C LYS A 362 62.81 -8.50 -42.73
N GLY A 363 62.83 -9.83 -42.64
CA GLY A 363 64.03 -10.66 -42.90
C GLY A 363 64.27 -11.07 -44.36
N GLY A 364 63.32 -10.80 -45.27
CA GLY A 364 63.39 -11.24 -46.68
C GLY A 364 63.99 -10.23 -47.67
N GLY A 365 64.47 -9.07 -47.21
CA GLY A 365 64.92 -7.97 -48.05
C GLY A 365 66.44 -7.85 -48.22
N LEU A 366 67.20 -8.95 -48.36
CA LEU A 366 68.62 -8.86 -48.75
C LEU A 366 69.11 -10.20 -49.35
N LYS A 367 68.91 -10.40 -50.66
CA LYS A 367 69.82 -11.27 -51.44
C LYS A 367 69.86 -10.92 -52.93
N LYS A 368 70.97 -10.26 -53.28
CA LYS A 368 71.77 -10.27 -54.51
C LYS A 368 71.12 -9.96 -55.87
N ARG A 369 71.38 -8.73 -56.34
CA ARG A 369 71.88 -8.48 -57.70
C ARG A 369 73.36 -8.87 -57.72
N ASP A 370 73.73 -9.73 -58.67
CA ASP A 370 74.93 -9.65 -59.52
C ASP A 370 74.78 -10.69 -60.63
#